data_AF-A0A3B9GPZ3-F1
#
_entry.id   AF-A0A3B9GPZ3-F1
#
_cell.length_a   1.000
_cell.length_b   1.000
_cell.length_c   1.000
_cell.angle_alpha   90.00
_cell.angle_beta   90.00
_cell.angle_gamma   90.00
#
_symmetry.space_group_name_H-M   'P 1'
#
loop_
_entity.id
_entity.type
_entity.pdbx_description
1 polymer ?
#
loop_
_entity_poly.entity_id
_entity_poly.type
_entity_poly.pdbx_seq_one_letter_code
_entity_poly.pdbx_strand_id
1 'polypeptide(L)'
;MYKFLVSLLVCCFPTCLQATDYLENTNYVIYNSYSKFSNICIQDDRSTPNTNAYYYSYCQRDTTNLRQEWTFIKSKNDSTQYYIRNVQTKFYLNGSCEPIGNFYRAGQEYTRSNASTWKIKPIKGTDQVEISCQDPYGVSFYLHASDTLYAPATYKDNFMNKNSRFAWRIVAVNKSDSTASAIASPTAESYQVHVTNRQINISGTHNYNIYDANGCDVTYQRQYAPGIYIVRIEKDIIKKIIVK
;
A
#
# COMPACT_ATOMS: atom_id res chain seq x y z
N MET A 1 48.05 -0.08 -16.08
CA MET A 1 47.34 1.20 -16.26
C MET A 1 46.19 0.95 -17.23
N TYR A 2 45.01 0.63 -16.71
CA TYR A 2 43.85 0.23 -17.52
C TYR A 2 42.92 1.43 -17.71
N LYS A 3 42.78 1.86 -18.98
CA LYS A 3 41.75 2.80 -19.41
C LYS A 3 40.46 2.02 -19.59
N PHE A 4 39.42 2.35 -18.81
CA PHE A 4 38.06 1.91 -19.08
C PHE A 4 37.27 3.06 -19.68
N LEU A 5 36.85 2.88 -20.93
CA LEU A 5 35.70 3.58 -21.50
C LEU A 5 34.44 2.98 -20.86
N VAL A 6 33.60 3.81 -20.24
CA VAL A 6 32.21 3.46 -19.98
C VAL A 6 31.36 4.38 -20.84
N SER A 7 30.68 3.76 -21.81
CA SER A 7 29.79 4.42 -22.77
C SER A 7 28.58 5.03 -22.07
N LEU A 8 28.18 6.22 -22.52
CA LEU A 8 26.86 6.80 -22.26
C LEU A 8 25.77 5.83 -22.77
N LEU A 9 24.84 5.46 -21.88
CA LEU A 9 23.51 5.05 -22.29
C LEU A 9 22.58 6.24 -22.07
N VAL A 10 22.25 6.95 -23.16
CA VAL A 10 21.12 7.87 -23.20
C VAL A 10 19.87 7.02 -23.37
N CYS A 11 19.04 6.95 -22.34
CA CYS A 11 17.66 6.54 -22.51
C CYS A 11 16.77 7.76 -22.32
N CYS A 12 16.43 8.40 -23.44
CA CYS A 12 15.23 9.23 -23.51
C CYS A 12 14.02 8.31 -23.54
N PHE A 13 13.24 8.29 -22.47
CA PHE A 13 11.79 8.09 -22.54
C PHE A 13 11.12 8.99 -21.49
N PRO A 14 10.17 9.85 -21.88
CA PRO A 14 9.22 10.41 -20.95
C PRO A 14 8.06 9.42 -20.81
N THR A 15 8.02 8.63 -19.74
CA THR A 15 6.76 8.01 -19.32
C THR A 15 6.64 8.07 -17.80
N CYS A 16 5.60 8.78 -17.38
CA CYS A 16 5.00 8.74 -16.06
C CYS A 16 4.91 7.29 -15.55
N LEU A 17 5.63 6.97 -14.46
CA LEU A 17 5.44 5.71 -13.75
C LEU A 17 4.13 5.83 -12.95
N GLN A 18 3.01 5.38 -13.54
CA GLN A 18 1.80 5.12 -12.77
C GLN A 18 2.04 3.89 -11.88
N ALA A 19 1.40 3.88 -10.70
CA ALA A 19 1.19 2.66 -9.93
C ALA A 19 0.77 1.53 -10.86
N THR A 20 1.44 0.38 -10.84
CA THR A 20 0.90 -0.79 -11.53
C THR A 20 -0.39 -1.19 -10.82
N ASP A 21 -1.52 -0.83 -11.43
CA ASP A 21 -2.85 -1.25 -10.99
C ASP A 21 -2.91 -2.78 -10.84
N TYR A 22 -3.82 -3.25 -10.00
CA TYR A 22 -4.15 -4.67 -9.99
C TYR A 22 -4.75 -5.03 -11.34
N LEU A 23 -4.09 -5.96 -12.03
CA LEU A 23 -4.47 -6.37 -13.38
C LEU A 23 -5.87 -7.01 -13.36
N GLU A 24 -6.74 -6.52 -14.23
CA GLU A 24 -7.99 -7.18 -14.53
C GLU A 24 -7.70 -8.62 -15.01
N ASN A 25 -8.52 -9.59 -14.59
CA ASN A 25 -8.36 -11.03 -14.86
C ASN A 25 -7.18 -11.72 -14.17
N THR A 26 -6.56 -11.09 -13.17
CA THR A 26 -5.59 -11.76 -12.28
C THR A 26 -6.21 -12.06 -10.92
N ASN A 27 -5.92 -13.26 -10.40
CA ASN A 27 -6.25 -13.65 -9.04
C ASN A 27 -5.08 -13.40 -8.11
N TYR A 28 -5.40 -13.09 -6.85
CA TYR A 28 -4.44 -12.71 -5.84
C TYR A 28 -4.71 -13.42 -4.51
N VAL A 29 -3.66 -13.61 -3.74
CA VAL A 29 -3.71 -14.05 -2.35
C VAL A 29 -3.30 -12.88 -1.46
N ILE A 30 -4.03 -12.67 -0.36
CA ILE A 30 -3.81 -11.58 0.59
C ILE A 30 -3.20 -12.19 1.86
N TYR A 31 -1.90 -11.98 2.07
CA TYR A 31 -1.13 -12.49 3.21
C TYR A 31 -0.98 -11.45 4.30
N ASN A 32 -1.08 -11.84 5.57
CA ASN A 32 -0.71 -10.93 6.65
C ASN A 32 0.81 -10.84 6.81
N SER A 33 1.31 -9.64 7.12
CA SER A 33 2.76 -9.37 7.26
C SER A 33 3.26 -9.47 8.70
N TYR A 34 2.38 -9.70 9.68
CA TYR A 34 2.79 -9.92 11.06
C TYR A 34 3.50 -11.26 11.18
N SER A 35 4.65 -11.28 11.85
CA SER A 35 5.50 -12.48 11.94
C SER A 35 4.79 -13.70 12.54
N LYS A 36 3.85 -13.50 13.48
CA LYS A 36 3.04 -14.59 14.05
C LYS A 36 2.04 -15.19 13.07
N PHE A 37 1.74 -14.49 11.98
CA PHE A 37 0.83 -14.90 10.91
C PHE A 37 1.57 -15.14 9.59
N SER A 38 2.85 -15.53 9.68
CA SER A 38 3.65 -15.85 8.48
C SER A 38 2.98 -16.96 7.66
N ASN A 39 2.88 -16.73 6.34
CA ASN A 39 2.20 -17.58 5.36
C ASN A 39 0.70 -17.81 5.61
N ILE A 40 0.08 -16.99 6.46
CA ILE A 40 -1.36 -17.04 6.69
C ILE A 40 -2.04 -16.01 5.78
N CYS A 41 -3.00 -16.49 4.98
CA CYS A 41 -3.77 -15.68 4.04
C CYS A 41 -5.26 -15.66 4.39
N ILE A 42 -5.97 -14.67 3.83
CA ILE A 42 -7.42 -14.53 4.00
C ILE A 42 -8.16 -15.61 3.20
N GLN A 43 -9.02 -16.35 3.87
CA GLN A 43 -9.92 -17.34 3.28
C GLN A 43 -11.38 -16.96 3.49
N ASP A 44 -12.21 -17.18 2.46
CA ASP A 44 -13.67 -17.18 2.59
C ASP A 44 -14.16 -18.55 3.08
N ASP A 45 -14.58 -18.60 4.35
CA ASP A 45 -14.98 -19.83 5.05
C ASP A 45 -16.44 -20.22 4.87
N ARG A 46 -17.17 -19.51 4.01
CA ARG A 46 -18.60 -19.74 3.92
C ARG A 46 -18.92 -20.99 3.10
N SER A 47 -19.30 -22.07 3.76
CA SER A 47 -19.87 -23.26 3.09
C SER A 47 -21.39 -23.14 2.86
N THR A 48 -22.11 -22.35 3.67
CA THR A 48 -23.57 -22.15 3.63
C THR A 48 -23.97 -20.89 4.41
N PRO A 49 -25.22 -20.38 4.31
CA PRO A 49 -25.53 -19.04 4.77
C PRO A 49 -25.38 -18.74 6.27
N ASN A 50 -25.45 -19.71 7.20
CA ASN A 50 -25.91 -19.40 8.57
C ASN A 50 -25.20 -20.11 9.76
N THR A 51 -23.98 -20.63 9.64
CA THR A 51 -23.38 -21.37 10.78
C THR A 51 -22.10 -20.80 11.38
N ASN A 52 -21.38 -19.90 10.68
CA ASN A 52 -20.12 -19.35 11.22
C ASN A 52 -20.27 -17.89 11.64
N ALA A 53 -19.92 -17.61 12.91
CA ALA A 53 -19.82 -16.25 13.45
C ALA A 53 -18.72 -15.42 12.78
N TYR A 54 -17.90 -16.01 11.90
CA TYR A 54 -16.85 -15.34 11.14
C TYR A 54 -16.96 -15.76 9.67
N TYR A 55 -17.09 -14.79 8.76
CA TYR A 55 -17.17 -15.06 7.31
C TYR A 55 -15.81 -15.35 6.69
N TYR A 56 -14.75 -14.82 7.32
CA TYR A 56 -13.39 -14.94 6.85
C TYR A 56 -12.52 -15.47 7.97
N SER A 57 -11.58 -16.35 7.61
CA SER A 57 -10.51 -16.79 8.50
C SER A 57 -9.14 -16.48 7.90
N TYR A 58 -8.14 -16.71 8.73
CA TYR A 58 -6.74 -16.65 8.38
C TYR A 58 -6.19 -18.06 8.49
N CYS A 59 -5.81 -18.65 7.37
CA CYS A 59 -5.27 -20.01 7.34
C CYS A 59 -4.01 -20.10 6.47
N GLN A 60 -3.27 -21.19 6.63
CA GLN A 60 -2.10 -21.47 5.79
C GLN A 60 -2.53 -21.57 4.32
N ARG A 61 -1.66 -21.09 3.42
CA ARG A 61 -1.89 -21.19 1.98
C ARG A 61 -2.03 -22.65 1.54
N ASP A 62 -3.15 -22.95 0.88
CA ASP A 62 -3.42 -24.18 0.13
C ASP A 62 -3.63 -23.79 -1.34
N THR A 63 -2.68 -24.14 -2.20
CA THR A 63 -2.67 -23.77 -3.63
C THR A 63 -3.87 -24.28 -4.44
N THR A 64 -4.60 -25.26 -3.91
CA THR A 64 -5.80 -25.81 -4.56
C THR A 64 -7.09 -25.12 -4.11
N ASN A 65 -7.04 -24.32 -3.05
CA ASN A 65 -8.22 -23.72 -2.45
C ASN A 65 -8.52 -22.33 -3.03
N LEU A 66 -9.45 -22.29 -3.98
CA LEU A 66 -9.92 -21.06 -4.62
C LEU A 66 -10.62 -20.08 -3.65
N ARG A 67 -10.95 -20.52 -2.42
CA ARG A 67 -11.50 -19.62 -1.38
C ARG A 67 -10.44 -18.70 -0.78
N GLN A 68 -9.16 -18.96 -1.03
CA GLN A 68 -8.04 -18.10 -0.63
C GLN A 68 -7.64 -17.11 -1.74
N GLU A 69 -8.33 -17.15 -2.89
CA GLU A 69 -8.03 -16.32 -4.04
C GLU A 69 -9.07 -15.21 -4.22
N TRP A 70 -8.57 -14.04 -4.61
CA TRP A 70 -9.32 -12.79 -4.65
C TRP A 70 -9.05 -12.05 -5.96
N THR A 71 -10.11 -11.51 -6.55
CA THR A 71 -10.03 -10.60 -7.70
C THR A 71 -10.23 -9.17 -7.23
N PHE A 72 -9.35 -8.28 -7.65
CA PHE A 72 -9.45 -6.84 -7.41
C PHE A 72 -10.10 -6.18 -8.63
N ILE A 73 -11.28 -5.61 -8.46
CA ILE A 73 -12.08 -5.00 -9.52
C ILE A 73 -12.12 -3.50 -9.28
N LYS A 74 -11.57 -2.72 -10.20
CA LYS A 74 -11.48 -1.26 -10.06
C LYS A 74 -12.88 -0.62 -9.94
N SER A 75 -13.03 0.31 -9.00
CA SER A 75 -14.28 1.06 -8.87
C SER A 75 -14.42 2.05 -10.03
N LYS A 76 -15.64 2.17 -10.56
CA LYS A 76 -15.97 3.16 -11.60
C LYS A 76 -16.11 4.57 -11.02
N ASN A 77 -16.43 4.68 -9.74
CA ASN A 77 -16.67 5.95 -9.06
C ASN A 77 -15.37 6.56 -8.50
N ASP A 78 -14.40 5.72 -8.17
CA ASP A 78 -13.07 6.13 -7.70
C ASP A 78 -12.03 5.13 -8.20
N SER A 79 -11.22 5.55 -9.16
CA SER A 79 -10.17 4.73 -9.78
C SER A 79 -9.05 4.34 -8.81
N THR A 80 -8.99 4.93 -7.62
CA THR A 80 -8.02 4.56 -6.59
C THR A 80 -8.51 3.45 -5.64
N GLN A 81 -9.75 2.99 -5.82
CA GLN A 81 -10.37 1.99 -4.97
C GLN A 81 -10.83 0.75 -5.74
N TYR A 82 -10.96 -0.35 -5.01
CA TYR A 82 -11.23 -1.67 -5.56
C TYR A 82 -12.38 -2.36 -4.82
N TYR A 83 -13.25 -3.01 -5.56
CA TYR A 83 -14.05 -4.10 -5.01
C TYR A 83 -13.16 -5.34 -4.91
N ILE A 84 -13.18 -6.03 -3.78
CA ILE A 84 -12.41 -7.24 -3.55
C ILE A 84 -13.38 -8.41 -3.55
N ARG A 85 -13.28 -9.31 -4.53
CA ARG A 85 -14.24 -10.42 -4.73
C ARG A 85 -13.54 -11.77 -4.61
N ASN A 86 -14.12 -12.68 -3.85
CA ASN A 86 -13.60 -14.05 -3.76
C ASN A 86 -13.79 -14.81 -5.08
N VAL A 87 -12.80 -15.62 -5.45
CA VAL A 87 -12.83 -16.40 -6.69
C VAL A 87 -13.82 -17.56 -6.62
N GLN A 88 -13.90 -18.29 -5.51
CA GLN A 88 -14.82 -19.43 -5.36
C GLN A 88 -16.25 -18.98 -5.10
N THR A 89 -16.49 -18.21 -4.04
CA THR A 89 -17.85 -17.89 -3.57
C THR A 89 -18.49 -16.76 -4.36
N LYS A 90 -17.68 -15.96 -5.06
CA LYS A 90 -18.10 -14.77 -5.80
C LYS A 90 -18.63 -13.63 -4.92
N PHE A 91 -18.54 -13.74 -3.59
CA PHE A 91 -18.91 -12.66 -2.66
C PHE A 91 -17.83 -11.59 -2.59
N TYR A 92 -18.26 -10.38 -2.27
CA TYR A 92 -17.40 -9.22 -2.07
C TYR A 92 -17.07 -9.06 -0.60
N LEU A 93 -15.81 -8.73 -0.30
CA LEU A 93 -15.42 -8.25 1.01
C LEU A 93 -16.10 -6.91 1.26
N ASN A 94 -16.82 -6.79 2.38
CA ASN A 94 -17.60 -5.60 2.70
C ASN A 94 -17.16 -4.93 4.00
N GLY A 95 -17.13 -3.60 3.97
CA GLY A 95 -16.80 -2.74 5.10
C GLY A 95 -17.92 -2.60 6.13
N SER A 96 -19.16 -3.02 5.80
CA SER A 96 -20.23 -3.13 6.80
C SER A 96 -19.83 -4.15 7.83
N CYS A 97 -19.52 -3.68 9.03
CA CYS A 97 -18.92 -4.50 10.05
C CYS A 97 -19.73 -4.48 11.33
N GLU A 98 -19.93 -5.68 11.88
CA GLU A 98 -20.67 -5.87 13.12
C GLU A 98 -19.66 -6.05 14.27
N PRO A 99 -19.93 -5.45 15.44
CA PRO A 99 -19.10 -5.70 16.61
C PRO A 99 -19.23 -7.16 17.04
N ILE A 100 -18.09 -7.84 17.20
CA ILE A 100 -17.98 -9.17 17.79
C ILE A 100 -16.91 -9.11 18.87
N GLY A 101 -17.34 -9.10 20.12
CA GLY A 101 -16.46 -8.84 21.26
C GLY A 101 -15.81 -7.47 21.13
N ASN A 102 -14.48 -7.42 21.14
CA ASN A 102 -13.70 -6.18 21.06
C ASN A 102 -13.28 -5.80 19.62
N PHE A 103 -13.87 -6.43 18.61
CA PHE A 103 -13.47 -6.29 17.21
C PHE A 103 -14.67 -6.02 16.32
N TYR A 104 -14.41 -5.48 15.13
CA TYR A 104 -15.40 -5.37 14.07
C TYR A 104 -15.14 -6.45 13.03
N ARG A 105 -16.13 -7.32 12.81
CA ARG A 105 -16.07 -8.35 11.78
C ARG A 105 -16.35 -7.73 10.42
N ALA A 106 -15.44 -7.89 9.45
CA ALA A 106 -15.71 -7.53 8.07
C ALA A 106 -16.92 -8.31 7.52
N GLY A 107 -17.85 -7.60 6.87
CA GLY A 107 -19.03 -8.18 6.26
C GLY A 107 -18.74 -8.76 4.87
N GLN A 108 -19.80 -9.27 4.25
CA GLN A 108 -19.77 -9.74 2.87
C GLN A 108 -20.94 -9.15 2.09
N GLU A 109 -20.80 -9.04 0.78
CA GLU A 109 -21.90 -8.63 -0.10
C GLU A 109 -22.03 -9.52 -1.31
N TYR A 110 -23.28 -9.79 -1.72
CA TYR A 110 -23.61 -10.63 -2.86
C TYR A 110 -23.50 -9.87 -4.18
N THR A 111 -23.78 -8.56 -4.12
CA THR A 111 -23.85 -7.70 -5.30
C THR A 111 -22.80 -6.59 -5.19
N ARG A 112 -22.16 -6.30 -6.31
CA ARG A 112 -21.18 -5.21 -6.41
C ARG A 112 -21.78 -3.85 -6.05
N SER A 113 -23.07 -3.64 -6.30
CA SER A 113 -23.77 -2.37 -6.02
C SER A 113 -23.84 -2.05 -4.52
N ASN A 114 -23.82 -3.08 -3.67
CA ASN A 114 -23.95 -2.94 -2.22
C ASN A 114 -22.60 -3.12 -1.51
N ALA A 115 -21.61 -3.65 -2.23
CA ALA A 115 -20.26 -3.86 -1.71
C ALA A 115 -19.51 -2.55 -1.45
N SER A 116 -18.77 -2.52 -0.35
CA SER A 116 -17.78 -1.47 -0.09
C SER A 116 -16.65 -1.52 -1.12
N THR A 117 -16.14 -0.34 -1.45
CA THR A 117 -14.87 -0.19 -2.14
C THR A 117 -13.74 -0.02 -1.12
N TRP A 118 -12.59 -0.60 -1.43
CA TRP A 118 -11.43 -0.65 -0.56
C TRP A 118 -10.27 0.11 -1.20
N LYS A 119 -9.67 1.01 -0.42
CA LYS A 119 -8.41 1.67 -0.72
C LYS A 119 -7.27 0.76 -0.32
N ILE A 120 -6.29 0.65 -1.20
CA ILE A 120 -5.07 -0.13 -0.97
C ILE A 120 -3.91 0.85 -0.95
N LYS A 121 -3.42 1.14 0.26
CA LYS A 121 -2.40 2.16 0.49
C LYS A 121 -1.05 1.48 0.73
N PRO A 122 -0.04 1.71 -0.12
CA PRO A 122 1.30 1.16 0.10
C PRO A 122 1.92 1.64 1.41
N ILE A 123 2.66 0.75 2.08
CA ILE A 123 3.53 1.10 3.22
C ILE A 123 4.92 1.43 2.67
N LYS A 124 5.34 2.68 2.83
CA LYS A 124 6.58 3.22 2.23
C LYS A 124 7.82 2.40 2.58
N GLY A 125 8.63 2.08 1.57
CA GLY A 125 9.88 1.33 1.75
C GLY A 125 9.69 -0.16 2.04
N THR A 126 8.52 -0.71 1.71
CA THR A 126 8.17 -2.12 1.89
C THR A 126 7.36 -2.63 0.70
N ASP A 127 7.16 -3.94 0.63
CA ASP A 127 6.22 -4.61 -0.28
C ASP A 127 4.82 -4.81 0.34
N GLN A 128 4.51 -4.06 1.41
CA GLN A 128 3.29 -4.21 2.20
C GLN A 128 2.29 -3.08 1.91
N VAL A 129 1.03 -3.34 2.23
CA VAL A 129 -0.08 -2.41 2.06
C VAL A 129 -0.96 -2.38 3.30
N GLU A 130 -1.62 -1.24 3.52
CA GLU A 130 -2.80 -1.09 4.37
C GLU A 130 -4.04 -1.21 3.48
N ILE A 131 -5.07 -1.91 3.95
CA ILE A 131 -6.34 -2.07 3.23
C ILE A 131 -7.44 -1.46 4.08
N SER A 132 -8.15 -0.46 3.54
CA SER A 132 -9.13 0.32 4.29
C SER A 132 -10.36 0.67 3.46
N CYS A 133 -11.51 0.83 4.10
CA CYS A 133 -12.72 1.39 3.48
C CYS A 133 -13.30 2.48 4.37
N GLN A 134 -14.34 3.16 3.90
CA GLN A 134 -15.10 4.12 4.68
C GLN A 134 -16.57 3.73 4.70
N ASP A 135 -17.26 3.96 5.81
CA ASP A 135 -18.71 3.90 5.85
C ASP A 135 -19.34 5.17 5.23
N PRO A 136 -20.68 5.22 5.07
CA PRO A 136 -21.37 6.40 4.54
C PRO A 136 -21.21 7.67 5.36
N TYR A 137 -20.71 7.58 6.61
CA TYR A 137 -20.48 8.70 7.51
C TYR A 137 -19.01 9.17 7.51
N GLY A 138 -18.15 8.54 6.72
CA GLY A 138 -16.73 8.89 6.59
C GLY A 138 -15.82 8.24 7.63
N VAL A 139 -16.33 7.30 8.44
CA VAL A 139 -15.51 6.55 9.41
C VAL A 139 -14.65 5.53 8.66
N SER A 140 -13.34 5.58 8.86
CA SER A 140 -12.39 4.65 8.25
C SER A 140 -12.30 3.33 9.02
N PHE A 141 -12.47 2.23 8.29
CA PHE A 141 -12.24 0.88 8.77
C PHE A 141 -10.98 0.31 8.13
N TYR A 142 -10.18 -0.40 8.92
CA TYR A 142 -8.93 -1.00 8.47
C TYR A 142 -9.00 -2.50 8.62
N LEU A 143 -8.71 -3.20 7.53
CA LEU A 143 -8.58 -4.65 7.54
C LEU A 143 -7.36 -5.03 8.37
N HIS A 144 -7.55 -5.91 9.35
CA HIS A 144 -6.46 -6.38 10.19
C HIS A 144 -6.67 -7.82 10.66
N ALA A 145 -5.58 -8.55 10.83
CA ALA A 145 -5.60 -9.88 11.42
C ALA A 145 -5.88 -9.79 12.92
N SER A 146 -7.00 -10.38 13.33
CA SER A 146 -7.44 -10.44 14.72
C SER A 146 -7.37 -11.85 15.25
N ASP A 147 -7.14 -11.94 16.56
CA ASP A 147 -7.23 -13.18 17.32
C ASP A 147 -8.01 -12.84 18.59
N THR A 148 -9.13 -13.53 18.77
CA THR A 148 -10.09 -13.27 19.86
C THR A 148 -9.51 -13.57 21.24
N LEU A 149 -8.39 -14.29 21.31
CA LEU A 149 -7.67 -14.58 22.56
C LEU A 149 -6.80 -13.42 23.04
N TYR A 150 -6.58 -12.39 22.22
CA TYR A 150 -5.72 -11.26 22.54
C TYR A 150 -6.45 -9.93 22.47
N ALA A 151 -5.90 -8.92 23.14
CA ALA A 151 -6.40 -7.55 23.02
C ALA A 151 -6.39 -7.07 21.55
N PRO A 152 -7.35 -6.21 21.16
CA PRO A 152 -7.36 -5.62 19.83
C PRO A 152 -6.06 -4.93 19.48
N ALA A 153 -5.64 -5.07 18.23
CA ALA A 153 -4.48 -4.36 17.74
C ALA A 153 -4.83 -2.87 17.63
N THR A 154 -3.99 -2.01 18.20
CA THR A 154 -4.12 -0.57 18.00
C THR A 154 -3.57 -0.19 16.63
N TYR A 155 -4.40 0.47 15.81
CA TYR A 155 -3.94 1.06 14.55
C TYR A 155 -2.94 2.19 14.83
N LYS A 156 -1.81 2.20 14.12
CA LYS A 156 -0.81 3.27 14.22
C LYS A 156 -0.78 4.04 12.90
N ASP A 157 -1.07 5.32 12.93
CA ASP A 157 -1.01 6.14 11.70
C ASP A 157 0.44 6.36 11.21
N ASN A 158 0.61 6.99 10.05
CA ASN A 158 1.90 7.38 9.46
C ASN A 158 2.83 6.23 9.05
N PHE A 159 2.30 5.18 8.40
CA PHE A 159 3.08 4.05 7.86
C PHE A 159 3.82 3.22 8.95
N MET A 160 3.43 3.40 10.21
CA MET A 160 3.99 2.68 11.37
C MET A 160 3.43 1.26 11.53
N ASN A 161 2.55 0.82 10.61
CA ASN A 161 1.96 -0.52 10.61
C ASN A 161 2.81 -1.58 9.89
N LYS A 162 4.04 -1.26 9.44
CA LYS A 162 4.95 -2.26 8.87
C LYS A 162 5.07 -3.48 9.79
N ASN A 163 5.00 -4.69 9.21
CA ASN A 163 5.09 -5.97 9.93
C ASN A 163 4.07 -6.10 11.08
N SER A 164 2.92 -5.42 10.99
CA SER A 164 1.86 -5.49 11.99
C SER A 164 0.64 -6.26 11.48
N ARG A 165 -0.33 -6.44 12.37
CA ARG A 165 -1.64 -7.04 12.05
C ARG A 165 -2.41 -6.26 10.97
N PHE A 166 -2.08 -4.99 10.73
CA PHE A 166 -2.69 -4.13 9.70
C PHE A 166 -1.94 -4.13 8.36
N ALA A 167 -0.76 -4.76 8.29
CA ALA A 167 0.04 -4.82 7.07
C ALA A 167 -0.20 -6.11 6.29
N TRP A 168 -0.44 -5.96 4.99
CA TRP A 168 -0.76 -7.05 4.07
C TRP A 168 0.22 -7.12 2.91
N ARG A 169 0.46 -8.30 2.37
CA ARG A 169 1.12 -8.51 1.08
C ARG A 169 0.11 -9.10 0.11
N ILE A 170 -0.01 -8.53 -1.08
CA ILE A 170 -0.92 -9.01 -2.12
C ILE A 170 -0.08 -9.64 -3.23
N VAL A 171 -0.29 -10.93 -3.46
CA VAL A 171 0.56 -11.75 -4.34
C VAL A 171 -0.31 -12.35 -5.44
N ALA A 172 0.08 -12.18 -6.70
CA ALA A 172 -0.63 -12.81 -7.83
C ALA A 172 -0.43 -14.33 -7.80
N VAL A 173 -1.51 -15.10 -8.01
CA VAL A 173 -1.52 -16.58 -7.94
C VAL A 173 -0.54 -17.23 -8.93
N ASN A 174 -0.29 -16.61 -10.08
CA ASN A 174 0.58 -17.15 -11.14
C ASN A 174 2.08 -16.82 -10.95
N LYS A 175 2.48 -16.19 -9.84
CA LYS A 175 3.89 -16.03 -9.47
C LYS A 175 4.25 -17.12 -8.47
N SER A 176 5.28 -17.91 -8.74
CA SER A 176 5.77 -18.97 -7.84
C SER A 176 5.87 -18.48 -6.40
N ASP A 177 5.17 -19.16 -5.49
CA ASP A 177 4.98 -18.80 -4.07
C ASP A 177 6.30 -18.64 -3.28
N SER A 178 7.46 -19.02 -3.85
CA SER A 178 8.79 -18.86 -3.26
C SER A 178 9.54 -17.58 -3.65
N THR A 179 9.04 -16.80 -4.63
CA THR A 179 9.65 -15.55 -5.10
C THR A 179 8.60 -14.49 -5.41
N ALA A 180 7.56 -14.40 -4.57
CA ALA A 180 6.53 -13.39 -4.68
C ALA A 180 7.10 -11.98 -4.45
N SER A 181 7.75 -11.42 -5.48
CA SER A 181 7.75 -9.99 -5.70
C SER A 181 6.29 -9.60 -5.82
N ALA A 182 5.78 -8.92 -4.79
CA ALA A 182 4.53 -8.19 -4.85
C ALA A 182 4.41 -7.53 -6.22
N ILE A 183 3.20 -7.45 -6.78
CA ILE A 183 3.02 -6.45 -7.84
C ILE A 183 3.54 -5.15 -7.25
N ALA A 184 4.51 -4.58 -7.97
CA ALA A 184 5.30 -3.47 -7.50
C ALA A 184 4.34 -2.43 -6.96
N SER A 185 4.69 -1.87 -5.81
CA SER A 185 4.17 -0.59 -5.39
C SER A 185 4.14 0.34 -6.64
N PRO A 186 3.26 1.35 -6.73
CA PRO A 186 3.77 2.60 -7.27
C PRO A 186 5.10 2.82 -6.57
N THR A 187 6.19 2.70 -7.33
CA THR A 187 7.48 3.18 -6.90
C THR A 187 7.17 4.55 -6.36
N ALA A 188 7.51 4.79 -5.08
CA ALA A 188 7.42 6.13 -4.52
C ALA A 188 7.95 7.07 -5.59
N GLU A 189 7.16 8.07 -5.99
CA GLU A 189 7.60 9.09 -6.93
C GLU A 189 9.03 9.47 -6.50
N SER A 190 9.99 9.10 -7.36
CA SER A 190 11.39 9.17 -6.98
C SER A 190 11.81 10.60 -7.15
N TYR A 191 11.58 11.43 -6.14
CA TYR A 191 12.24 12.73 -6.11
C TYR A 191 13.72 12.51 -5.82
N GLN A 192 14.59 13.22 -6.52
CA GLN A 192 16.01 13.27 -6.18
C GLN A 192 16.38 14.70 -5.83
N VAL A 193 17.12 14.87 -4.74
CA VAL A 193 17.67 16.16 -4.33
C VAL A 193 19.17 16.11 -4.58
N HIS A 194 19.64 16.96 -5.49
CA HIS A 194 21.05 17.09 -5.83
C HIS A 194 21.53 18.51 -5.57
N VAL A 195 22.79 18.65 -5.16
CA VAL A 195 23.44 19.96 -5.04
C VAL A 195 24.53 20.06 -6.09
N THR A 196 24.37 21.00 -7.02
CA THR A 196 25.35 21.26 -8.10
C THR A 196 25.59 22.75 -8.19
N ASN A 197 26.84 23.21 -8.17
CA ASN A 197 27.18 24.64 -8.30
C ASN A 197 26.37 25.56 -7.37
N ARG A 198 26.21 25.15 -6.11
CA ARG A 198 25.39 25.86 -5.10
C ARG A 198 23.90 25.96 -5.43
N GLN A 199 23.39 25.11 -6.31
CA GLN A 199 21.97 24.99 -6.61
C GLN A 199 21.43 23.69 -6.04
N ILE A 200 20.32 23.80 -5.30
CA ILE A 200 19.54 22.64 -4.87
C ILE A 200 18.57 22.33 -6.01
N ASN A 201 18.83 21.25 -6.73
CA ASN A 201 18.00 20.78 -7.83
C ASN A 201 17.15 19.61 -7.34
N ILE A 202 15.83 19.75 -7.47
CA ILE A 202 14.88 18.73 -7.07
C ILE A 202 14.21 18.22 -8.35
N SER A 203 14.46 16.96 -8.70
CA SER A 203 13.73 16.28 -9.77
C SER A 203 12.50 15.56 -9.20
N GLY A 204 11.42 15.48 -9.98
CA GLY A 204 10.14 14.89 -9.56
C GLY A 204 8.94 15.80 -9.88
N THR A 205 7.73 15.31 -9.63
CA THR A 205 6.45 16.01 -9.91
C THR A 205 5.86 16.75 -8.71
N HIS A 206 6.53 16.71 -7.55
CA HIS A 206 6.02 17.28 -6.30
C HIS A 206 6.33 18.77 -6.14
N ASN A 207 5.39 19.47 -5.49
CA ASN A 207 5.65 20.81 -4.95
C ASN A 207 6.64 20.73 -3.78
N TYR A 208 7.55 21.71 -3.70
CA TYR A 208 8.55 21.78 -2.65
C TYR A 208 8.74 23.22 -2.15
N ASN A 209 9.19 23.32 -0.91
CA ASN A 209 9.73 24.55 -0.32
C ASN A 209 11.12 24.27 0.25
N ILE A 210 12.00 25.27 0.22
CA ILE A 210 13.35 25.19 0.78
C ILE A 210 13.48 26.25 1.87
N TYR A 211 13.98 25.86 3.03
CA TYR A 211 14.22 26.74 4.16
C TYR A 211 15.69 26.78 4.51
N ASP A 212 16.20 27.93 4.94
CA ASP A 212 17.54 28.03 5.54
C ASP A 212 17.57 27.49 6.99
N ALA A 213 18.74 27.51 7.63
CA ALA A 213 18.90 27.05 9.01
C ALA A 213 18.11 27.88 10.05
N ASN A 214 17.67 29.09 9.68
CA ASN A 214 16.87 29.97 10.52
C ASN A 214 15.36 29.80 10.26
N GLY A 215 14.97 28.95 9.30
CA GLY A 215 13.58 28.70 8.93
C GLY A 215 13.00 29.69 7.92
N CYS A 216 13.83 30.51 7.27
CA CYS A 216 13.37 31.44 6.22
C CYS A 216 13.14 30.69 4.91
N ASP A 217 12.02 30.95 4.22
CA ASP A 217 11.74 30.38 2.89
C ASP A 217 12.68 31.00 1.83
N VAL A 218 13.39 30.14 1.13
CA VAL A 218 14.40 30.46 0.11
C VAL A 218 14.20 29.67 -1.20
N THR A 219 13.00 29.12 -1.42
CA THR A 219 12.67 28.13 -2.47
C THR A 219 13.15 28.48 -3.89
N TYR A 220 13.17 29.76 -4.26
CA TYR A 220 13.45 30.23 -5.63
C TYR A 220 14.83 30.90 -5.79
N GLN A 221 15.79 30.60 -4.91
CA GLN A 221 17.14 31.15 -5.06
C GLN A 221 17.89 30.49 -6.23
N ARG A 222 18.47 31.32 -7.10
CA ARG A 222 19.33 30.85 -8.21
C ARG A 222 20.64 30.24 -7.72
N GLN A 223 21.13 30.62 -6.54
CA GLN A 223 22.29 30.04 -5.87
C GLN A 223 22.15 30.23 -4.37
N TYR A 224 22.47 29.18 -3.61
CA TYR A 224 22.41 29.14 -2.15
C TYR A 224 23.81 29.40 -1.57
N ALA A 225 23.90 30.12 -0.46
CA ALA A 225 25.15 30.26 0.27
C ALA A 225 25.60 28.89 0.84
N PRO A 226 26.90 28.67 1.11
CA PRO A 226 27.33 27.48 1.84
C PRO A 226 26.62 27.40 3.19
N GLY A 227 26.00 26.26 3.50
CA GLY A 227 25.15 26.15 4.67
C GLY A 227 24.25 24.92 4.68
N ILE A 228 23.45 24.82 5.75
CA ILE A 228 22.44 23.77 5.93
C ILE A 228 21.09 24.31 5.47
N TYR A 229 20.40 23.52 4.66
CA TYR A 229 19.06 23.81 4.16
C TYR A 229 18.11 22.66 4.46
N ILE A 230 16.83 23.00 4.64
CA ILE A 230 15.74 22.07 4.87
C ILE A 230 14.82 22.11 3.66
N VAL A 231 14.78 21.01 2.90
CA VAL A 231 13.87 20.85 1.78
C VAL A 231 12.62 20.13 2.28
N ARG A 232 11.47 20.79 2.17
CA ARG A 232 10.16 20.22 2.46
C ARG A 232 9.47 19.87 1.15
N ILE A 233 9.18 18.59 0.94
CA ILE A 233 8.53 18.07 -0.28
C ILE A 233 7.17 17.56 0.16
N GLU A 234 6.09 18.11 -0.39
CA GLU A 234 4.74 17.91 0.14
C GLU A 234 4.63 18.23 1.65
N LYS A 235 3.51 17.90 2.31
CA LYS A 235 3.29 18.30 3.71
C LYS A 235 4.26 17.65 4.71
N ASP A 236 4.79 16.45 4.42
CA ASP A 236 5.39 15.59 5.46
C ASP A 236 6.78 15.01 5.13
N ILE A 237 7.43 15.38 4.02
CA ILE A 237 8.79 14.92 3.70
C ILE A 237 9.78 16.05 3.95
N ILE A 238 10.71 15.83 4.87
CA ILE A 238 11.75 16.80 5.23
C ILE A 238 13.14 16.20 4.95
N LYS A 239 13.99 16.92 4.22
CA LYS A 239 15.38 16.55 3.94
C LYS A 239 16.34 17.65 4.35
N LYS A 240 17.39 17.28 5.08
CA LYS A 240 18.51 18.15 5.39
C LYS A 240 19.56 18.06 4.29
N ILE A 241 19.90 19.20 3.70
CA ILE A 241 20.87 19.32 2.60
C ILE A 241 22.01 20.23 3.05
N ILE A 242 23.24 19.88 2.66
CA ILE A 242 24.42 20.69 2.89
C ILE A 242 24.88 21.24 1.53
N VAL A 243 24.87 22.56 1.39
CA VAL A 243 25.47 23.26 0.26
C VAL A 243 26.90 23.62 0.64
N LYS A 244 27.86 23.22 -0.20
CA LYS A 244 29.29 23.50 -0.04
C LYS A 244 29.73 24.64 -0.97
#